data_AF-A0A7I9Y8F0-F1
#
_entry.id   AF-A0A7I9Y8F0-F1
#
_cell.length_a   1.000
_cell.length_b   1.000
_cell.length_c   1.000
_cell.angle_alpha   90.00
_cell.angle_beta   90.00
_cell.angle_gamma   90.00
#
_symmetry.space_group_name_H-M   'P 1'
#
loop_
_entity.id
_entity.type
_entity.pdbx_description
1 polymer ?
#
loop_
_entity_poly.entity_id
_entity_poly.type
_entity_poly.pdbx_seq_one_letter_code
_entity_poly.pdbx_strand_id
1 'polypeptide(L)' 'MPALLDPQAVRLAVAASVRHTDTDYDVLLMAGVGREAARLRVHDHVEDVLANWRSRHLR' A
#
# COMPACT_ATOMS: atom_id res chain seq x y z
N MET A 1 -6.69 24.26 16.89
CA MET A 1 -7.55 23.15 16.43
C MET A 1 -6.64 22.15 15.73
N PRO A 2 -6.49 20.89 16.18
CA PRO A 2 -5.74 19.92 15.39
C PRO A 2 -6.42 19.80 14.02
N ALA A 3 -5.65 19.88 12.94
CA ALA A 3 -6.19 19.64 11.61
C ALA A 3 -6.68 18.18 11.56
N LEU A 4 -7.96 17.99 11.21
CA LEU A 4 -8.49 16.66 10.96
C LEU A 4 -7.80 16.13 9.70
N LEU A 5 -7.27 14.91 9.77
CA LEU A 5 -6.68 14.25 8.61
C LEU A 5 -7.79 13.89 7.62
N ASP A 6 -7.57 14.18 6.35
CA ASP A 6 -8.45 13.73 5.29
C ASP A 6 -8.42 12.19 5.22
N PRO A 7 -9.57 11.50 5.36
CA PRO A 7 -9.61 10.04 5.37
C PRO A 7 -9.05 9.40 4.09
N GLN A 8 -9.24 10.02 2.93
CA GLN A 8 -8.69 9.56 1.66
C GLN A 8 -7.17 9.67 1.65
N ALA A 9 -6.64 10.79 2.13
CA ALA A 9 -5.19 10.99 2.25
C ALA A 9 -4.57 9.93 3.17
N VAL A 10 -5.22 9.61 4.30
CA VAL A 10 -4.76 8.54 5.20
C VAL A 10 -4.78 7.18 4.48
N ARG A 11 -5.85 6.83 3.77
CA ARG A 11 -5.91 5.56 3.03
C ARG A 11 -4.80 5.44 1.98
N LEU A 12 -4.52 6.52 1.24
CA LEU A 12 -3.44 6.54 0.25
C LEU A 12 -2.07 6.39 0.90
N ALA A 13 -1.84 7.07 2.04
CA ALA A 13 -0.59 6.96 2.78
C ALA A 13 -0.37 5.53 3.32
N VAL A 14 -1.42 4.90 3.86
CA VAL A 14 -1.35 3.51 4.34
C VAL A 14 -1.07 2.55 3.18
N ALA A 15 -1.78 2.67 2.07
CA ALA A 15 -1.53 1.84 0.89
C ALA A 15 -0.11 2.04 0.32
N ALA A 16 0.42 3.27 0.36
CA ALA A 16 1.80 3.53 -0.01
C ALA A 16 2.79 2.85 0.95
N SER A 17 2.55 2.93 2.26
CA SER A 17 3.37 2.24 3.27
C SER A 17 3.42 0.74 3.05
N VAL A 18 2.25 0.11 2.85
CA VAL A 18 2.14 -1.33 2.58
C VAL A 18 2.90 -1.72 1.31
N ARG A 19 2.75 -0.94 0.23
CA ARG A 19 3.48 -1.18 -1.02
C ARG A 19 4.99 -1.26 -0.78
N HIS A 20 5.55 -0.33 -0.02
CA HIS A 20 7.00 -0.29 0.24
C HIS A 20 7.47 -1.32 1.26
N THR A 21 6.65 -1.64 2.26
CA THR A 21 7.08 -2.42 3.43
C THR A 21 6.77 -3.91 3.30
N ASP A 22 5.63 -4.24 2.69
CA ASP A 22 5.06 -5.58 2.70
C ASP A 22 5.10 -6.26 1.31
N THR A 23 5.67 -5.62 0.29
CA THR A 23 5.75 -6.17 -1.07
C THR A 23 7.13 -5.99 -1.69
N ASP A 24 7.40 -6.68 -2.79
CA ASP A 24 8.66 -6.57 -3.54
C ASP A 24 8.81 -5.26 -4.34
N TYR A 25 7.99 -4.24 -4.08
CA TYR A 25 7.98 -2.99 -4.84
C TYR A 25 9.38 -2.35 -4.94
N ASP A 26 10.10 -2.23 -3.82
CA ASP A 26 11.42 -1.62 -3.82
C ASP A 26 12.47 -2.50 -4.51
N VAL A 27 12.32 -3.83 -4.42
CA VAL A 27 13.16 -4.79 -5.17
C VAL A 27 12.94 -4.63 -6.68
N LEU A 28 11.69 -4.50 -7.13
CA LEU A 28 11.36 -4.26 -8.53
C LEU A 28 11.94 -2.93 -9.04
N LEU A 29 11.86 -1.87 -8.23
CA LEU A 29 12.48 -0.58 -8.59
C LEU A 29 14.00 -0.68 -8.68
N MET A 30 14.65 -1.36 -7.73
CA MET A 30 16.09 -1.60 -7.77
C MET A 30 16.51 -2.45 -8.98
N ALA A 31 15.65 -3.37 -9.44
CA ALA A 31 15.84 -4.16 -10.65
C ALA A 31 15.55 -3.37 -11.96
N GLY A 32 15.24 -2.08 -11.87
CA GLY A 32 14.99 -1.21 -13.03
C GLY A 32 13.58 -1.29 -13.60
N VAL A 33 12.64 -1.95 -12.92
CA VAL A 33 11.24 -1.97 -13.34
C VAL A 33 10.64 -0.57 -13.17
N GLY A 34 9.99 -0.05 -14.21
CA GLY A 34 9.32 1.25 -14.14
C GLY A 34 8.24 1.29 -13.05
N ARG A 35 8.07 2.44 -12.40
CA ARG A 35 7.14 2.60 -11.25
C ARG A 35 5.73 2.11 -11.52
N GLU A 36 5.19 2.40 -12.71
CA GLU A 36 3.83 1.97 -13.06
C GLU A 36 3.72 0.45 -13.19
N ALA A 37 4.66 -0.18 -13.88
CA ALA A 37 4.72 -1.64 -13.98
C ALA A 37 4.95 -2.30 -12.61
N ALA A 38 5.79 -1.71 -11.76
CA ALA A 38 6.01 -2.20 -10.41
C ALA A 38 4.74 -2.08 -9.54
N ARG A 39 4.00 -0.97 -9.64
CA ARG A 39 2.71 -0.76 -8.97
C ARG A 39 1.67 -1.78 -9.40
N LEU A 40 1.54 -2.03 -10.69
CA LEU A 40 0.61 -3.02 -11.23
C LEU A 40 0.93 -4.43 -10.72
N ARG A 41 2.21 -4.82 -10.68
CA ARG A 41 2.62 -6.15 -10.23
C ARG A 41 2.31 -6.42 -8.76
N VAL A 42 2.40 -5.41 -7.90
CA VAL A 42 2.19 -5.57 -6.46
C VAL A 42 0.78 -5.19 -6.01
N HIS A 43 -0.10 -4.77 -6.93
CA HIS A 43 -1.42 -4.24 -6.60
C HIS A 43 -2.25 -5.23 -5.78
N ASP A 44 -2.39 -6.46 -6.28
CA ASP A 44 -3.18 -7.50 -5.61
C ASP A 44 -2.63 -7.83 -4.22
N HIS A 45 -1.31 -7.90 -4.06
CA HIS A 45 -0.69 -8.14 -2.76
C HIS A 45 -0.95 -6.99 -1.77
N VAL A 46 -0.90 -5.74 -2.22
CA VAL A 46 -1.27 -4.59 -1.38
C VAL A 46 -2.74 -4.69 -0.94
N GLU A 47 -3.66 -5.01 -1.87
CA GLU A 47 -5.08 -5.15 -1.55
C GLU A 47 -5.34 -6.32 -0.59
N ASP A 48 -4.64 -7.44 -0.73
CA ASP A 48 -4.73 -8.60 0.16
C ASP A 48 -4.31 -8.26 1.60
N VAL A 49 -3.19 -7.56 1.77
CA VAL A 49 -2.73 -7.10 3.10
C VAL A 49 -3.77 -6.18 3.74
N LEU A 50 -4.27 -5.20 2.99
CA LEU A 50 -5.29 -4.26 3.47
C LEU A 50 -6.63 -4.95 3.76
N ALA A 51 -7.03 -5.96 2.98
CA ALA A 51 -8.23 -6.76 3.21
C ALA A 51 -8.10 -7.60 4.49
N ASN A 52 -6.95 -8.24 4.71
CA ASN A 52 -6.66 -8.99 5.91
C ASN A 52 -6.74 -8.11 7.16
N TRP A 53 -6.16 -6.90 7.14
CA TRP A 53 -6.25 -5.95 8.26
C TRP A 53 -7.71 -5.56 8.56
N ARG A 54 -8.51 -5.28 7.52
CA ARG A 54 -9.95 -4.98 7.67
C ARG A 54 -10.71 -6.15 8.29
N SER A 55 -10.42 -7.38 7.86
CA SER A 55 -11.08 -8.58 8.39
C SER A 55 -10.70 -8.90 9.84
N ARG A 56 -9.45 -8.59 10.25
CA ARG A 56 -8.97 -8.75 11.63
C ARG A 56 -9.61 -7.77 12.60
N HIS A 57 -10.05 -6.61 12.11
CA HIS A 57 -10.73 -5.60 12.92
C HIS A 57 -12.23 -5.87 13.12
N LEU A 58 -12.78 -6.90 12.44
CA LEU A 58 -14.18 -7.33 12.57
C LEU A 58 -14.35 -8.56 13.49
N ARG A 59 -13.36 -8.87 14.34
CA ARG A 59 -13.45 -9.86 15.42
C ARG A 59 -13.29 -9.20 16.78
#